data_AF-A0A7R9DN55-F1
#
_entry.id   AF-A0A7R9DN55-F1
#
_cell.length_a   1.000
_cell.length_b   1.000
_cell.length_c   1.000
_cell.angle_alpha   90.00
_cell.angle_beta   90.00
_cell.angle_gamma   90.00
#
_symmetry.space_group_name_H-M   'P 1'
#
loop_
_entity.id
_entity.type
_entity.pdbx_description
1 polymer ?
#
loop_
_entity_poly.entity_id
_entity_poly.type
_entity_poly.pdbx_seq_one_letter_code
_entity_poly.pdbx_strand_id
1 'polypeptide(L)'
;MPLENHMKTPRHFLGLCGVLNQGMSGVTLIYIMLGFLGYLKYGDETLGSITLNLPPEEIAAQIVKVLIGLAVFCTYGLQFFVCLEIAWNGIKEHFSNKLVIKEYLLRTLLVTLTVALAVSVPTISPFIGLIGSLCFSTLGLIIPAFIEVITFWEEGFGAGYYRIWKNVLVIMFGMQISPKIALDARDYSPEANNTLRTMIAD
;
A
#
# COMPACT_ATOMS: atom_id res chain seq x y z
N MET A 1 14.96 5.63 -13.94
CA MET A 1 13.51 5.72 -13.58
C MET A 1 12.99 7.13 -13.91
N PRO A 2 11.67 7.36 -14.15
CA PRO A 2 11.17 8.71 -14.49
C PRO A 2 11.59 9.79 -13.48
N LEU A 3 11.53 9.48 -12.17
CA LEU A 3 11.98 10.38 -11.11
C LEU A 3 13.49 10.68 -11.17
N GLU A 4 14.30 9.64 -11.36
CA GLU A 4 15.75 9.75 -11.51
C GLU A 4 16.15 10.59 -12.73
N ASN A 5 15.41 10.46 -13.85
CA ASN A 5 15.63 11.22 -15.08
C ASN A 5 15.40 12.73 -14.89
N HIS A 6 14.63 13.13 -13.87
CA HIS A 6 14.36 14.52 -13.54
C HIS A 6 15.26 15.07 -12.43
N MET A 7 16.25 14.30 -11.94
CA MET A 7 17.21 14.78 -10.94
C MET A 7 18.41 15.48 -11.57
N LYS A 8 18.90 16.55 -10.93
CA LYS A 8 20.13 17.25 -11.32
C LYS A 8 21.36 16.33 -11.30
N THR A 9 21.38 15.34 -10.39
CA THR A 9 22.48 14.38 -10.21
C THR A 9 21.94 12.95 -10.05
N PRO A 10 21.58 12.26 -11.15
CA PRO A 10 20.90 10.96 -11.10
C PRO A 10 21.72 9.86 -10.39
N ARG A 11 23.07 9.89 -10.52
CA ARG A 11 23.96 8.92 -9.85
C ARG A 11 23.91 8.94 -8.32
N HIS A 12 23.42 10.03 -7.72
CA HIS A 12 23.28 10.13 -6.25
C HIS A 12 21.94 9.61 -5.73
N PHE A 13 21.05 9.11 -6.59
CA PHE A 13 19.73 8.62 -6.18
C PHE A 13 19.82 7.38 -5.28
N LEU A 14 20.67 6.41 -5.64
CA LEU A 14 20.81 5.10 -4.96
C LEU A 14 22.03 5.00 -4.03
N GLY A 15 22.76 6.09 -3.75
CA GLY A 15 23.91 6.05 -2.84
C GLY A 15 23.53 5.65 -1.40
N LEU A 16 24.51 5.29 -0.57
CA LEU A 16 24.30 4.95 0.86
C LEU A 16 23.58 6.07 1.64
N CYS A 17 23.93 7.33 1.33
CA CYS A 17 23.20 8.53 1.76
C CYS A 17 22.52 9.22 0.56
N GLY A 18 21.96 8.41 -0.33
CA GLY A 18 21.25 8.88 -1.51
C GLY A 18 19.90 9.48 -1.15
N VAL A 19 19.37 10.31 -2.05
CA VAL A 19 18.10 11.03 -1.84
C VAL A 19 16.95 10.08 -1.50
N LEU A 20 16.94 8.89 -2.09
CA LEU A 20 15.94 7.87 -1.80
C LEU A 20 16.01 7.37 -0.35
N ASN A 21 17.20 7.00 0.14
CA ASN A 21 17.37 6.49 1.49
C ASN A 21 17.07 7.56 2.54
N GLN A 22 17.51 8.80 2.30
CA GLN A 22 17.21 9.93 3.19
C GLN A 22 15.70 10.23 3.26
N GLY A 23 15.01 10.19 2.12
CA GLY A 23 13.56 10.36 2.06
C GLY A 23 12.82 9.25 2.82
N MET A 24 13.17 7.99 2.56
CA MET A 24 12.58 6.84 3.24
C MET A 24 12.81 6.86 4.75
N SER A 25 14.02 7.22 5.19
CA SER A 25 14.34 7.36 6.62
C SER A 25 13.51 8.46 7.28
N GLY A 26 13.31 9.60 6.62
CA GLY A 26 12.51 10.70 7.14
C GLY A 26 11.04 10.31 7.33
N VAL A 27 10.43 9.69 6.32
CA VAL A 27 9.04 9.20 6.40
C VAL A 27 8.89 8.15 7.48
N THR A 28 9.83 7.21 7.57
CA THR A 28 9.83 6.15 8.59
C THR A 28 9.88 6.72 10.00
N LEU A 29 10.74 7.71 10.25
CA LEU A 29 10.85 8.37 11.55
C LEU A 29 9.53 9.05 11.95
N ILE A 30 8.90 9.77 11.02
CA ILE A 30 7.61 10.44 11.26
C ILE A 30 6.53 9.41 11.59
N TYR A 31 6.48 8.29 10.88
CA TYR A 31 5.51 7.22 11.14
C TYR A 31 5.74 6.54 12.49
N ILE A 32 6.99 6.28 12.88
CA ILE A 32 7.32 5.75 14.20
C ILE A 32 6.88 6.71 15.30
N MET A 33 7.22 7.99 15.17
CA MET A 33 6.85 9.01 16.16
C MET A 33 5.33 9.15 16.29
N LEU A 34 4.61 9.21 15.16
CA LEU A 34 3.15 9.33 15.14
C LEU A 34 2.48 8.07 15.73
N GLY A 35 2.97 6.88 15.40
CA GLY A 35 2.49 5.63 15.97
C GLY A 35 2.74 5.54 17.48
N PHE A 36 3.95 5.86 17.93
CA PHE A 36 4.35 5.81 19.33
C PHE A 36 3.57 6.81 20.18
N LEU A 37 3.51 8.08 19.77
CA LEU A 37 2.75 9.11 20.48
C LEU A 37 1.24 8.85 20.44
N GLY A 38 0.73 8.31 19.34
CA GLY A 38 -0.67 7.87 19.22
C GLY A 38 -1.01 6.80 20.24
N TYR A 39 -0.19 5.75 20.35
CA TYR A 39 -0.40 4.68 21.33
C TYR A 39 -0.24 5.18 22.78
N LEU A 40 0.72 6.06 23.07
CA LEU A 40 0.85 6.66 24.41
C LEU A 40 -0.38 7.48 24.84
N LYS A 41 -1.11 8.07 23.89
CA LYS A 41 -2.28 8.89 24.19
C LYS A 41 -3.55 8.07 24.42
N TYR A 42 -3.79 7.05 23.60
CA TYR A 42 -5.04 6.27 23.61
C TYR A 42 -4.89 4.89 24.27
N GLY A 43 -3.67 4.43 24.51
CA GLY A 43 -3.38 3.13 25.13
C GLY A 43 -4.05 1.98 24.38
N ASP A 44 -4.68 1.09 25.15
CA ASP A 44 -5.36 -0.11 24.62
C ASP A 44 -6.70 0.21 23.92
N GLU A 45 -7.22 1.44 24.04
CA GLU A 45 -8.42 1.89 23.32
C GLU A 45 -8.12 2.33 21.87
N THR A 46 -6.87 2.19 21.42
CA THR A 46 -6.46 2.60 20.06
C THR A 46 -7.17 1.78 18.99
N LEU A 47 -8.15 2.39 18.31
CA LEU A 47 -8.79 1.81 17.13
C LEU A 47 -7.82 1.63 15.96
N GLY A 48 -8.23 0.85 14.98
CA GLY A 48 -7.41 0.43 13.83
C GLY A 48 -6.82 1.55 12.95
N SER A 49 -7.22 2.81 13.16
CA SER A 49 -6.46 3.98 12.69
C SER A 49 -6.50 5.08 13.77
N ILE A 50 -5.39 5.79 13.95
CA ILE A 50 -5.28 6.87 14.95
C ILE A 50 -6.31 7.98 14.67
N THR A 51 -6.60 8.26 13.39
CA THR A 51 -7.58 9.26 12.97
C THR A 51 -8.98 9.02 13.55
N LEU A 52 -9.33 7.75 13.80
CA LEU A 52 -10.63 7.37 14.33
C LEU A 52 -10.75 7.66 15.84
N ASN A 53 -9.63 7.62 16.58
CA ASN A 53 -9.59 7.91 18.01
C ASN A 53 -9.66 9.41 18.35
N LEU A 54 -9.56 10.30 17.34
CA LEU A 54 -9.59 11.74 17.61
C LEU A 54 -10.96 12.19 18.16
N PRO A 55 -10.99 12.92 19.30
CA PRO A 55 -12.22 13.38 19.93
C PRO A 55 -13.00 14.33 19.00
N PRO A 56 -14.29 14.07 18.71
CA PRO A 56 -15.09 14.93 17.84
C PRO A 56 -15.43 16.30 18.46
N GLU A 57 -15.40 16.42 19.78
CA GLU A 57 -15.73 17.65 20.52
C GLU A 57 -14.64 18.73 20.43
N GLU A 58 -13.40 18.34 20.16
CA GLU A 58 -12.27 19.27 20.08
C GLU A 58 -12.12 19.87 18.68
N ILE A 59 -12.10 21.21 18.59
CA ILE A 59 -11.98 21.92 17.30
C ILE A 59 -10.68 21.55 16.58
N ALA A 60 -9.57 21.40 17.31
CA ALA A 60 -8.29 21.01 16.74
C ALA A 60 -8.36 19.62 16.08
N ALA A 61 -9.05 18.67 16.70
CA ALA A 61 -9.23 17.33 16.19
C ALA A 61 -10.09 17.31 14.92
N GLN A 62 -11.14 18.13 14.87
CA GLN A 62 -11.96 18.29 13.67
C GLN A 62 -11.16 18.86 12.50
N ILE A 63 -10.34 19.88 12.75
CA ILE A 63 -9.46 20.46 11.71
C ILE A 63 -8.54 19.38 11.13
N VAL A 64 -7.91 18.56 11.98
CA VAL A 64 -7.04 17.46 11.54
C VAL A 64 -7.82 16.43 10.71
N LYS A 65 -9.03 16.03 11.13
CA LYS A 65 -9.88 15.11 10.35
C LYS A 65 -10.20 15.66 8.96
N VAL A 66 -10.53 16.95 8.86
CA VAL A 66 -10.81 17.63 7.58
C VAL A 66 -9.55 17.68 6.70
N LEU A 67 -8.40 18.05 7.27
CA LEU A 67 -7.13 18.10 6.54
C LEU A 67 -6.70 16.72 6.02
N ILE A 68 -6.86 15.66 6.82
CA ILE A 68 -6.60 14.28 6.39
C ILE A 68 -7.54 13.89 5.25
N GLY A 69 -8.84 14.19 5.37
CA GLY A 69 -9.81 13.93 4.31
C GLY A 69 -9.45 14.64 2.99
N LEU A 70 -9.05 15.92 3.07
CA LEU A 70 -8.60 16.69 1.91
C LEU A 70 -7.31 16.10 1.31
N ALA A 71 -6.36 15.69 2.14
CA ALA A 71 -5.11 15.08 1.68
C ALA A 71 -5.37 13.75 0.95
N VAL A 72 -6.26 12.91 1.47
CA VAL A 72 -6.66 11.65 0.82
C VAL A 72 -7.39 11.92 -0.50
N PHE A 73 -8.29 12.91 -0.53
CA PHE A 73 -8.99 13.31 -1.76
C PHE A 73 -8.01 13.73 -2.87
N CYS A 74 -7.03 14.58 -2.54
CA CYS A 74 -6.00 15.00 -3.49
C CYS A 74 -5.12 13.82 -3.95
N THR A 75 -4.76 12.93 -3.02
CA THR A 75 -3.90 11.76 -3.32
C THR A 75 -4.60 10.73 -4.19
N TYR A 76 -5.91 10.53 -4.00
CA TYR A 76 -6.72 9.61 -4.80
C TYR A 76 -6.66 9.97 -6.29
N GLY A 77 -6.76 11.27 -6.62
CA GLY A 77 -6.69 11.72 -8.02
C GLY A 77 -5.36 11.33 -8.70
N LEU A 78 -4.24 11.49 -8.00
CA LEU A 78 -2.91 11.14 -8.50
C LEU A 78 -2.74 9.62 -8.67
N GLN A 79 -3.18 8.84 -7.69
CA GLN A 79 -3.10 7.37 -7.75
C GLN A 79 -3.99 6.79 -8.85
N PHE A 80 -5.22 7.30 -8.96
CA PHE A 80 -6.19 6.86 -9.96
C PHE A 80 -5.69 7.12 -11.39
N PHE A 81 -4.99 8.23 -11.64
CA PHE A 81 -4.39 8.53 -12.93
C PHE A 81 -3.39 7.44 -13.37
N VAL A 82 -2.49 7.03 -12.48
CA VAL A 82 -1.51 5.97 -12.77
C VAL A 82 -2.21 4.64 -13.07
N CYS A 83 -3.23 4.27 -12.27
CA CYS A 83 -4.01 3.06 -12.52
C CYS A 83 -4.72 3.09 -13.87
N LEU A 84 -5.33 4.23 -14.22
CA LEU A 84 -6.03 4.41 -15.48
C LEU A 84 -5.07 4.31 -16.67
N GLU A 85 -3.91 4.96 -16.62
CA GLU A 85 -2.92 4.88 -17.69
C GLU A 85 -2.39 3.46 -17.89
N ILE A 86 -2.08 2.74 -16.81
CA ILE A 86 -1.60 1.35 -16.90
C ILE A 86 -2.70 0.46 -17.51
N ALA A 87 -3.92 0.54 -17.01
CA ALA A 87 -5.04 -0.25 -17.51
C ALA A 87 -5.36 0.08 -18.98
N TRP A 88 -5.33 1.36 -19.34
CA TRP A 88 -5.55 1.82 -20.70
C TRP A 88 -4.46 1.33 -21.65
N ASN A 89 -3.19 1.47 -21.28
CA ASN A 89 -2.06 1.02 -22.09
C ASN A 89 -2.06 -0.49 -22.30
N GLY A 90 -2.52 -1.29 -21.34
CA GLY A 90 -2.66 -2.74 -21.50
C GLY A 90 -3.78 -3.17 -22.47
N ILE A 91 -4.80 -2.33 -22.66
CA ILE A 91 -6.02 -2.68 -23.41
C ILE A 91 -6.12 -1.95 -24.76
N LYS A 92 -5.49 -0.78 -24.92
CA LYS A 92 -5.62 0.08 -26.11
C LYS A 92 -5.24 -0.63 -27.41
N GLU A 93 -4.22 -1.50 -27.37
CA GLU A 93 -3.71 -2.20 -28.55
C GLU A 93 -4.67 -3.28 -29.07
N HIS A 94 -5.55 -3.80 -28.19
CA HIS A 94 -6.54 -4.80 -28.55
C HIS A 94 -7.80 -4.19 -29.20
N PHE A 95 -7.92 -2.85 -29.22
CA PHE A 95 -9.13 -2.17 -29.67
C PHE A 95 -8.84 -1.05 -30.66
N SER A 96 -9.02 -1.35 -31.95
CA SER A 96 -8.87 -0.37 -33.04
C SER A 96 -10.07 0.58 -33.21
N ASN A 97 -11.26 0.23 -32.69
CA ASN A 97 -12.51 0.97 -32.93
C ASN A 97 -13.04 1.70 -31.68
N LYS A 98 -13.44 2.97 -31.85
CA LYS A 98 -14.07 3.87 -30.85
C LYS A 98 -13.28 4.00 -29.53
N LEU A 99 -11.99 4.32 -29.60
CA LEU A 99 -11.12 4.46 -28.42
C LEU A 99 -11.69 5.38 -27.34
N VAL A 100 -12.22 6.55 -27.72
CA VAL A 100 -12.76 7.54 -26.76
C VAL A 100 -13.87 6.95 -25.88
N ILE A 101 -14.82 6.21 -26.46
CA ILE A 101 -15.94 5.61 -25.71
C ILE A 101 -15.43 4.51 -24.77
N LYS A 102 -14.44 3.72 -25.22
CA LYS A 102 -13.84 2.65 -24.41
C LYS A 102 -13.01 3.20 -23.27
N GLU A 103 -12.34 4.33 -23.47
CA GLU A 103 -11.61 5.03 -22.42
C GLU A 103 -12.55 5.52 -21.32
N TYR A 104 -13.67 6.17 -21.69
CA TYR A 104 -14.71 6.56 -20.72
C TYR A 104 -15.34 5.35 -20.02
N LEU A 105 -15.56 4.26 -20.75
CA LEU A 105 -16.07 3.01 -20.15
C LEU A 105 -15.07 2.44 -19.14
N LEU A 106 -13.79 2.34 -19.48
CA LEU A 106 -12.74 1.85 -18.60
C LEU A 106 -12.62 2.72 -17.35
N ARG A 107 -12.63 4.04 -17.52
CA ARG A 107 -12.61 5.00 -16.40
C ARG A 107 -13.82 4.79 -15.47
N THR A 108 -15.01 4.66 -16.04
CA THR A 108 -16.24 4.45 -15.26
C THR A 108 -16.21 3.11 -14.54
N LEU A 109 -15.71 2.05 -15.18
CA LEU A 109 -15.55 0.72 -14.60
C LEU A 109 -14.56 0.74 -13.43
N LEU A 110 -13.39 1.36 -13.58
CA LEU A 110 -12.39 1.47 -12.52
C LEU A 110 -12.92 2.25 -11.31
N VAL A 111 -13.62 3.37 -11.51
CA VAL A 111 -14.25 4.11 -10.41
C VAL A 111 -15.37 3.30 -9.75
N THR A 112 -16.18 2.58 -10.55
CA THR A 112 -17.24 1.74 -10.00
C THR A 112 -16.67 0.62 -9.14
N LEU A 113 -15.55 0.02 -9.57
CA LEU A 113 -14.85 -1.01 -8.80
C LEU A 113 -14.31 -0.46 -7.48
N THR A 114 -13.71 0.74 -7.46
CA THR A 114 -13.20 1.34 -6.22
C THR A 114 -14.34 1.64 -5.23
N VAL A 115 -15.48 2.14 -5.72
CA VAL A 115 -16.67 2.36 -4.88
C VAL A 115 -17.25 1.04 -4.36
N ALA A 116 -17.33 0.00 -5.20
CA ALA A 116 -17.83 -1.31 -4.79
C ALA A 116 -16.93 -1.93 -3.69
N LEU A 117 -15.61 -1.81 -3.82
CA LEU A 117 -14.67 -2.24 -2.78
C LEU A 117 -14.84 -1.43 -1.49
N ALA A 118 -15.02 -0.11 -1.58
CA ALA A 118 -15.24 0.74 -0.42
C ALA A 118 -16.52 0.37 0.36
N VAL A 119 -17.60 -0.01 -0.34
CA VAL A 119 -18.85 -0.47 0.30
C VAL A 119 -18.70 -1.87 0.90
N SER A 120 -17.86 -2.72 0.30
CA SER A 120 -17.69 -4.12 0.73
C SER A 120 -16.81 -4.28 1.97
N VAL A 121 -15.96 -3.30 2.30
CA VAL A 121 -14.98 -3.37 3.38
C VAL A 121 -15.50 -2.64 4.62
N PRO A 122 -15.92 -3.36 5.68
CA PRO A 122 -16.47 -2.73 6.90
C PRO A 122 -15.40 -2.09 7.79
N THR A 123 -14.15 -2.58 7.73
CA THR A 123 -13.04 -2.09 8.55
C THR A 123 -11.76 -1.99 7.73
N ILE A 124 -11.08 -0.85 7.81
CA ILE A 124 -9.94 -0.51 6.96
C ILE A 124 -8.65 -1.27 7.35
N SER A 125 -8.48 -1.63 8.63
CA SER A 125 -7.22 -2.19 9.12
C SER A 125 -6.90 -3.59 8.58
N PRO A 126 -7.82 -4.58 8.59
CA PRO A 126 -7.56 -5.88 7.96
C PRO A 126 -7.34 -5.76 6.45
N PHE A 127 -8.00 -4.81 5.81
CA PHE A 127 -7.89 -4.57 4.37
C PHE A 127 -6.52 -3.99 3.96
N ILE A 128 -6.00 -3.01 4.71
CA ILE A 128 -4.64 -2.49 4.50
C ILE A 128 -3.60 -3.60 4.71
N GLY A 129 -3.76 -4.42 5.75
CA GLY A 129 -2.88 -5.57 6.00
C GLY A 129 -2.89 -6.58 4.86
N LEU A 130 -4.07 -6.93 4.35
CA LEU A 130 -4.24 -7.87 3.24
C LEU A 130 -3.60 -7.35 1.95
N ILE A 131 -3.93 -6.13 1.52
CA ILE A 131 -3.36 -5.56 0.29
C ILE A 131 -1.85 -5.36 0.43
N GLY A 132 -1.40 -4.82 1.56
CA GLY A 132 0.02 -4.64 1.84
C GLY A 132 0.76 -5.97 1.74
N SER A 133 0.30 -7.00 2.44
CA SER A 133 0.94 -8.31 2.42
C SER A 133 0.94 -8.99 1.05
N LEU A 134 -0.15 -8.94 0.29
CA LEU A 134 -0.25 -9.59 -1.02
C LEU A 134 0.50 -8.82 -2.11
N CYS A 135 0.25 -7.51 -2.21
CA CYS A 135 0.84 -6.70 -3.27
C CYS A 135 2.32 -6.42 -3.01
N PHE A 136 2.72 -6.11 -1.78
CA PHE A 136 4.13 -5.82 -1.46
C PHE A 136 5.00 -7.08 -1.53
N SER A 137 4.54 -8.23 -1.06
CA SER A 137 5.30 -9.48 -1.21
C SER A 137 5.53 -9.81 -2.68
N THR A 138 4.50 -9.67 -3.52
CA THR A 138 4.60 -9.95 -4.95
C THR A 138 5.46 -8.93 -5.68
N LEU A 139 5.12 -7.64 -5.59
CA LEU A 139 5.77 -6.57 -6.37
C LEU A 139 7.10 -6.10 -5.77
N GLY A 140 7.20 -6.08 -4.44
CA GLY A 140 8.35 -5.53 -3.71
C GLY A 140 9.43 -6.56 -3.39
N LEU A 141 9.07 -7.84 -3.22
CA LEU A 141 10.03 -8.90 -2.86
C LEU A 141 10.23 -9.92 -3.97
N ILE A 142 9.15 -10.55 -4.46
CA ILE A 142 9.24 -11.69 -5.39
C ILE A 142 9.71 -11.23 -6.78
N ILE A 143 9.09 -10.20 -7.38
CA ILE A 143 9.45 -9.74 -8.72
C ILE A 143 10.91 -9.26 -8.80
N PRO A 144 11.42 -8.40 -7.88
CA PRO A 144 12.83 -7.98 -7.93
C PRO A 144 13.80 -9.14 -7.74
N ALA A 145 13.51 -10.09 -6.84
CA ALA A 145 14.32 -11.28 -6.67
C ALA A 145 14.36 -12.14 -7.94
N PHE A 146 13.22 -12.30 -8.63
CA PHE A 146 13.15 -13.02 -9.89
C PHE A 146 13.93 -12.32 -11.01
N ILE A 147 13.80 -10.99 -11.12
CA ILE A 147 14.56 -10.17 -12.08
C ILE A 147 16.07 -10.29 -11.82
N GLU A 148 16.50 -10.29 -10.55
CA GLU A 148 17.91 -10.46 -10.19
C GLU A 148 18.44 -11.84 -10.61
N VAL A 149 17.66 -12.91 -10.40
CA VAL A 149 18.04 -14.26 -10.83
C VAL A 149 18.18 -14.37 -12.35
N ILE A 150 17.24 -13.81 -13.11
CA ILE A 150 17.29 -13.84 -14.59
C ILE A 150 18.47 -12.99 -15.10
N THR A 151 18.62 -11.77 -14.58
CA THR A 151 19.64 -10.83 -15.05
C THR A 151 21.06 -11.35 -14.81
N PHE A 152 21.31 -12.00 -13.66
CA PHE A 152 22.64 -12.52 -13.32
C PHE A 152 22.83 -14.00 -13.66
N TRP A 153 22.01 -14.56 -14.54
CA TRP A 153 22.11 -15.96 -14.95
C TRP A 153 23.43 -16.27 -15.69
N GLU A 154 23.90 -15.34 -16.53
CA GLU A 154 25.09 -15.52 -17.38
C GLU A 154 26.40 -15.09 -16.70
N GLU A 155 26.36 -14.12 -15.78
CA GLU A 155 27.56 -13.63 -15.07
C GLU A 155 28.00 -14.53 -13.90
N GLY A 156 27.17 -15.51 -13.52
CA GLY A 156 27.40 -16.38 -12.38
C GLY A 156 26.97 -15.76 -11.05
N PHE A 157 26.52 -16.60 -10.11
CA PHE A 157 25.88 -16.16 -8.84
C PHE A 157 26.85 -15.62 -7.76
N GLY A 158 28.07 -15.22 -8.16
CA GLY A 158 29.14 -14.77 -7.26
C GLY A 158 29.79 -15.90 -6.45
N ALA A 159 30.86 -15.58 -5.72
CA ALA A 159 31.55 -16.54 -4.86
C ALA A 159 30.61 -17.02 -3.72
N GLY A 160 30.36 -18.32 -3.66
CA GLY A 160 29.59 -18.96 -2.57
C GLY A 160 28.07 -18.92 -2.70
N TYR A 161 27.49 -18.66 -3.88
CA TYR A 161 26.03 -18.63 -4.11
C TYR A 161 25.26 -17.66 -3.20
N TYR A 162 25.91 -16.65 -2.62
CA TYR A 162 25.30 -15.70 -1.68
C TYR A 162 24.07 -15.00 -2.28
N ARG A 163 24.07 -14.69 -3.59
CA ARG A 163 22.91 -14.11 -4.28
C ARG A 163 21.68 -15.03 -4.27
N ILE A 164 21.89 -16.33 -4.43
CA ILE A 164 20.80 -17.33 -4.38
C ILE A 164 20.26 -17.43 -2.96
N TRP A 165 21.14 -17.54 -1.95
CA TRP A 165 20.72 -17.61 -0.55
C TRP A 165 19.93 -16.37 -0.12
N LYS A 166 20.38 -15.16 -0.51
CA LYS A 166 19.65 -13.91 -0.29
C LYS A 166 18.25 -13.96 -0.91
N ASN A 167 18.13 -14.39 -2.17
CA ASN A 167 16.86 -14.43 -2.89
C ASN A 167 15.91 -15.49 -2.32
N VAL A 168 16.43 -16.65 -1.93
CA VAL A 168 15.66 -17.69 -1.23
C VAL A 168 15.11 -17.17 0.09
N LEU A 169 15.93 -16.47 0.90
CA LEU A 169 15.46 -15.85 2.14
C LEU A 169 14.36 -14.82 1.87
N VAL A 170 14.54 -13.94 0.88
CA VAL A 170 13.54 -12.91 0.52
C VAL A 170 12.21 -13.55 0.08
N ILE A 171 12.25 -14.62 -0.73
CA ILE A 171 11.06 -15.35 -1.18
C ILE A 171 10.38 -16.06 0.01
N MET A 172 11.15 -16.68 0.90
CA MET A 172 10.63 -17.31 2.12
C MET A 172 9.91 -16.30 3.02
N PHE A 173 10.52 -15.13 3.25
CA PHE A 173 9.87 -14.04 3.99
C PHE A 173 8.59 -13.56 3.31
N GLY A 174 8.62 -13.36 1.99
CA GLY A 174 7.43 -12.98 1.22
C GLY A 174 6.29 -14.00 1.32
N MET A 175 6.60 -15.29 1.24
CA MET A 175 5.61 -16.37 1.30
C MET A 175 5.00 -16.55 2.69
N GLN A 176 5.75 -16.28 3.76
CA GLN A 176 5.26 -16.41 5.15
C GLN A 176 4.26 -15.29 5.53
N ILE A 177 4.37 -14.12 4.91
CA ILE A 177 3.58 -12.92 5.25
C ILE A 177 2.12 -13.05 4.78
N SER A 178 1.86 -13.63 3.60
CA SER A 178 0.50 -13.78 3.04
C SER A 178 -0.46 -14.66 3.85
N PRO A 179 -0.10 -15.88 4.31
CA PRO A 179 -1.03 -16.74 5.05
C PRO A 179 -1.32 -16.24 6.48
N LYS A 180 -0.35 -15.58 7.13
CA LYS A 180 -0.52 -15.10 8.52
C LYS A 180 -1.59 -14.02 8.64
N ILE A 181 -1.62 -13.09 7.67
CA ILE A 181 -2.57 -11.98 7.65
C ILE A 181 -3.98 -12.45 7.23
N ALA A 182 -4.09 -13.48 6.39
CA ALA A 182 -5.37 -14.10 6.08
C ALA A 182 -6.02 -14.78 7.30
N LEU A 183 -5.20 -15.30 8.24
CA LEU A 183 -5.67 -15.86 9.50
C LEU A 183 -6.12 -14.76 10.47
N ASP A 184 -5.30 -13.71 10.66
CA ASP A 184 -5.66 -12.57 11.53
C ASP A 184 -6.93 -11.84 11.04
N ALA A 185 -7.11 -11.70 9.72
CA ALA A 185 -8.32 -11.10 9.15
C ALA A 185 -9.59 -11.95 9.37
N ARG A 186 -9.44 -13.28 9.49
CA ARG A 186 -10.54 -14.20 9.79
C ARG A 186 -10.98 -14.09 11.25
N ASP A 187 -10.04 -13.88 12.16
CA ASP A 187 -10.31 -13.77 13.61
C ASP A 187 -10.91 -12.41 14.01
N TYR A 188 -10.77 -11.37 13.18
CA TYR A 188 -11.43 -10.08 13.39
C TYR A 188 -12.94 -10.09 13.07
N SER A 189 -13.39 -11.01 12.21
CA SER A 189 -14.80 -11.17 11.82
C SER A 189 -15.75 -11.63 12.95
N PRO A 190 -15.39 -12.60 13.83
CA PRO A 190 -16.26 -13.01 14.93
C PRO A 190 -16.43 -11.94 16.02
N GLU A 191 -15.43 -11.12 16.30
CA GLU A 191 -15.55 -10.02 17.27
C GLU A 191 -16.50 -8.92 16.79
N ALA A 192 -16.38 -8.49 15.53
CA ALA A 192 -17.28 -7.49 14.94
C ALA A 192 -18.76 -7.94 14.94
N ASN A 193 -19.01 -9.25 14.79
CA ASN A 193 -20.36 -9.82 14.80
C ASN A 193 -20.96 -9.89 16.22
N ASN A 194 -20.13 -10.05 17.26
CA ASN A 194 -20.57 -9.97 18.65
C ASN A 194 -20.86 -8.53 19.09
N THR A 195 -20.05 -7.56 18.67
CA THR A 195 -20.27 -6.14 19.00
C THR A 195 -21.51 -5.57 18.32
N LEU A 196 -21.80 -5.98 17.07
CA LEU A 196 -23.06 -5.62 16.39
C LEU A 196 -24.28 -6.26 17.07
N ARG A 197 -24.14 -7.49 17.60
CA ARG A 197 -25.21 -8.16 18.33
C ARG A 197 -25.51 -7.52 19.68
N THR A 198 -24.50 -7.00 20.38
CA THR A 198 -24.71 -6.27 21.65
C THR A 198 -25.29 -4.87 21.42
N MET A 199 -24.91 -4.17 20.34
CA MET A 199 -25.49 -2.87 20.00
C MET A 199 -26.94 -2.91 19.47
N ILE A 200 -27.41 -4.06 18.97
CA ILE A 200 -28.80 -4.26 18.52
C ILE A 200 -29.68 -4.79 19.68
N ALA A 201 -29.07 -5.24 20.78
CA ALA A 201 -29.76 -5.81 21.94
C ALA A 201 -30.13 -4.79 23.03
N ASP A 202 -29.64 -3.55 22.94
CA ASP A 202 -30.02 -2.39 23.75
C ASP A 202 -30.89 -1.41 22.95
#